data_AF-A0A941SJB8-F1
#
_entry.id   AF-A0A941SJB8-F1
#
_cell.length_a   1.000
_cell.length_b   1.000
_cell.length_c   1.000
_cell.angle_alpha   90.00
_cell.angle_beta   90.00
_cell.angle_gamma   90.00
#
_symmetry.space_group_name_H-M   'P 1'
#
loop_
_entity.id
_entity.type
_entity.pdbx_description
1 polymer ?
#
loop_
_entity_poly.entity_id
_entity_poly.type
_entity_poly.pdbx_seq_one_letter_code
_entity_poly.pdbx_strand_id
1 'polypeptide(L)'
;MRYRHGSFVWLEHLSHDGARAQRFYEALFDWRTDTMAIADNPPLPLIRSNGHCFGAYREVASEVPVQWMPYLSVADVDASFHDALV
;
A
#
# COMPACT_ATOMS: atom_id res chain seq x y z
N MET A 1 -6.99 16.02 -2.35
CA MET A 1 -6.05 15.95 -1.21
C MET A 1 -4.69 16.45 -1.68
N ARG A 2 -4.02 17.32 -0.92
CA ARG A 2 -2.64 17.72 -1.21
C ARG A 2 -1.77 17.19 -0.07
N TYR A 3 -0.85 16.30 -0.39
CA TYR A 3 0.07 15.75 0.61
C TYR A 3 1.21 16.73 0.87
N ARG A 4 1.67 16.78 2.12
CA ARG A 4 2.87 17.52 2.48
C ARG A 4 4.08 16.73 2.00
N HIS A 5 4.99 17.39 1.26
CA HIS A 5 6.23 16.78 0.80
C HIS A 5 6.98 16.09 1.95
N GLY A 6 7.48 14.88 1.70
CA GLY A 6 8.17 14.03 2.67
C GLY A 6 7.26 13.23 3.62
N SER A 7 5.93 13.37 3.51
CA SER A 7 5.01 12.59 4.36
C SER A 7 4.78 11.20 3.80
N PHE A 8 4.59 10.20 4.67
CA PHE A 8 4.04 8.91 4.25
C PHE A 8 2.57 9.08 3.83
N VAL A 9 2.25 8.56 2.64
CA VAL A 9 0.92 8.74 2.03
C VAL A 9 0.24 7.44 1.64
N TRP A 10 1.00 6.35 1.60
CA TRP A 10 0.49 5.03 1.28
C TRP A 10 1.31 3.95 1.98
N LEU A 11 0.65 2.91 2.45
CA LEU A 11 1.27 1.71 2.99
C LEU A 11 0.77 0.50 2.18
N GLU A 12 1.64 -0.12 1.39
CA GLU A 12 1.28 -1.35 0.70
C GLU A 12 1.85 -2.55 1.45
N HIS A 13 1.02 -3.52 1.79
CA HIS A 13 1.50 -4.76 2.37
C HIS A 13 1.71 -5.81 1.28
N LEU A 14 2.96 -6.18 1.06
CA LEU A 14 3.34 -7.27 0.16
C LEU A 14 3.28 -8.60 0.90
N SER A 15 2.52 -9.56 0.38
CA SER A 15 2.36 -10.90 0.93
C SER A 15 2.30 -11.96 -0.17
N HIS A 16 2.68 -13.19 0.13
CA HIS A 16 2.44 -14.33 -0.79
C HIS A 16 1.00 -14.86 -0.71
N ASP A 17 0.26 -14.44 0.30
CA ASP A 17 -1.17 -14.74 0.49
C ASP A 17 -1.83 -13.45 1.00
N GLY A 18 -2.36 -12.65 0.06
CA GLY A 18 -2.97 -11.36 0.38
C GLY A 18 -4.20 -11.52 1.27
N ALA A 19 -4.99 -12.58 1.03
CA ALA A 19 -6.22 -12.83 1.77
C ALA A 19 -5.95 -13.23 3.23
N ARG A 20 -4.89 -14.00 3.51
CA ARG A 20 -4.48 -14.33 4.88
C ARG A 20 -3.95 -13.12 5.61
N ALA A 21 -3.15 -12.27 4.95
CA ALA A 21 -2.69 -11.01 5.53
C ALA A 21 -3.87 -10.10 5.88
N GLN A 22 -4.83 -9.94 4.96
CA GLN A 22 -6.06 -9.19 5.21
C GLN A 22 -6.79 -9.69 6.46
N ARG A 23 -7.14 -10.99 6.53
CA ARG A 23 -7.85 -11.57 7.68
C ARG A 23 -7.11 -11.36 9.01
N PHE A 24 -5.79 -11.45 8.98
CA PHE A 24 -4.96 -11.25 10.17
C PHE A 24 -5.05 -9.80 10.68
N TYR A 25 -4.86 -8.81 9.81
CA TYR A 25 -4.87 -7.41 10.22
C TYR A 25 -6.27 -6.86 10.52
N GLU A 26 -7.32 -7.34 9.82
CA GLU A 26 -8.71 -7.01 10.16
C GLU A 26 -9.14 -7.58 11.52
N ALA A 27 -8.52 -8.68 11.98
CA ALA A 27 -8.79 -9.24 13.31
C ALA A 27 -8.05 -8.48 14.43
N LEU A 28 -6.90 -7.88 14.12
CA LEU A 28 -6.09 -7.13 15.08
C LEU A 28 -6.51 -5.66 15.21
N PHE A 29 -6.93 -5.07 14.11
CA PHE A 29 -7.30 -3.67 14.01
C PHE A 29 -8.73 -3.56 13.49
N ASP A 30 -9.46 -2.51 13.88
CA ASP A 30 -10.77 -2.19 13.29
C ASP A 30 -10.62 -1.61 11.87
N TRP A 31 -9.85 -2.30 11.04
CA TRP A 31 -9.64 -1.99 9.64
C TRP A 31 -10.69 -2.70 8.80
N ARG A 32 -10.99 -2.10 7.66
CA ARG A 32 -11.91 -2.63 6.65
C ARG A 32 -11.17 -2.70 5.33
N THR A 33 -11.58 -3.65 4.49
CA THR A 33 -11.04 -3.76 3.13
C THR A 33 -12.15 -3.58 2.11
N ASP A 34 -11.93 -2.66 1.17
CA ASP A 34 -12.77 -2.51 -0.02
C ASP A 34 -11.97 -2.88 -1.25
N THR A 35 -12.58 -3.53 -2.22
CA THR A 35 -11.90 -3.89 -3.46
C THR A 35 -12.12 -2.83 -4.52
N MET A 36 -11.02 -2.27 -5.04
CA MET A 36 -11.05 -1.36 -6.19
C MET A 36 -10.77 -2.14 -7.47
N ALA A 37 -11.67 -2.07 -8.44
CA ALA A 37 -11.43 -2.59 -9.78
C ALA A 37 -10.38 -1.74 -10.49
N ILE A 38 -9.36 -2.37 -11.05
CA ILE A 38 -8.33 -1.72 -11.86
C ILE A 38 -8.41 -2.34 -13.25
N ALA A 39 -8.50 -1.50 -14.29
CA ALA A 39 -8.53 -1.99 -15.66
C ALA A 39 -7.26 -2.79 -15.97
N ASP A 40 -7.43 -3.93 -16.63
CA ASP A 40 -6.35 -4.82 -17.06
C ASP A 40 -5.43 -5.36 -15.93
N ASN A 41 -5.86 -5.25 -14.67
CA ASN A 41 -5.11 -5.69 -13.50
C ASN A 41 -6.01 -6.44 -12.51
N PRO A 42 -5.44 -7.30 -11.66
CA PRO A 42 -6.16 -7.87 -10.52
C PRO A 42 -6.78 -6.76 -9.65
N PRO A 43 -7.99 -6.96 -9.12
CA PRO A 43 -8.61 -6.01 -8.20
C PRO A 43 -7.72 -5.75 -6.98
N LEU A 44 -7.64 -4.50 -6.54
CA LEU A 44 -6.76 -4.08 -5.44
C LEU A 44 -7.55 -4.00 -4.13
N PRO A 45 -7.24 -4.84 -3.12
CA PRO A 45 -7.85 -4.75 -1.80
C PRO A 45 -7.29 -3.54 -1.04
N LEU A 46 -8.09 -2.49 -0.89
CA LEU A 46 -7.75 -1.24 -0.22
C LEU A 46 -8.02 -1.32 1.27
N ILE A 47 -7.04 -0.93 2.09
CA ILE A 47 -7.12 -0.90 3.54
C ILE A 47 -7.69 0.43 4.01
N ARG A 48 -8.73 0.38 4.83
CA ARG A 48 -9.40 1.53 5.43
C ARG A 48 -9.40 1.47 6.95
N SER A 49 -9.23 2.64 7.57
CA SER A 49 -9.44 2.84 9.01
C SER A 49 -10.22 4.13 9.23
N ASN A 50 -11.28 4.10 10.04
CA ASN A 50 -12.14 5.25 10.31
C ASN A 50 -12.62 5.97 9.03
N GLY A 51 -12.96 5.20 8.00
CA GLY A 51 -13.41 5.72 6.68
C GLY A 51 -12.28 6.21 5.75
N HIS A 52 -11.04 6.32 6.23
CA HIS A 52 -9.91 6.76 5.42
C HIS A 52 -9.17 5.57 4.80
N CYS A 53 -8.98 5.59 3.48
CA CYS A 53 -8.08 4.68 2.79
C CYS A 53 -6.64 5.13 2.97
N PHE A 54 -5.75 4.21 3.36
CA PHE A 54 -4.33 4.53 3.59
C PHE A 54 -3.36 3.50 2.98
N GLY A 55 -3.87 2.44 2.37
CA GLY A 55 -3.02 1.36 1.91
C GLY A 55 -3.74 0.30 1.10
N ALA A 56 -3.02 -0.75 0.74
CA ALA A 56 -3.55 -1.93 0.08
C ALA A 56 -2.79 -3.19 0.45
N TYR A 57 -3.42 -4.34 0.27
CA TYR A 57 -2.71 -5.62 0.21
C TYR A 57 -2.33 -5.92 -1.24
N ARG A 58 -1.10 -6.39 -1.46
CA ARG A 58 -0.64 -6.87 -2.76
C ARG A 58 -0.09 -8.27 -2.62
N GLU A 59 -0.61 -9.17 -3.45
CA GLU A 59 -0.02 -10.48 -3.60
C GLU A 59 1.22 -10.40 -4.49
N VAL A 60 2.32 -10.97 -4.01
CA VAL A 60 3.62 -10.93 -4.69
C VAL A 60 4.20 -12.33 -4.83
N ALA A 61 5.04 -12.50 -5.85
CA ALA A 61 5.74 -13.75 -6.10
C ALA A 61 6.68 -14.12 -4.93
N SER A 62 7.03 -15.40 -4.83
CA SER A 62 7.68 -15.98 -3.63
C SER A 62 9.09 -15.43 -3.35
N GLU A 63 9.75 -14.88 -4.36
CA GLU A 63 11.05 -14.22 -4.25
C GLU A 63 10.99 -12.84 -3.60
N VAL A 64 9.82 -12.19 -3.57
CA VAL A 64 9.66 -10.86 -2.99
C VAL A 64 9.38 -10.99 -1.49
N PRO A 65 10.19 -10.40 -0.59
CA PRO A 65 9.97 -10.52 0.84
C PRO A 65 8.60 -9.99 1.28
N VAL A 66 7.95 -10.73 2.19
CA VAL A 66 6.74 -10.27 2.89
C VAL A 66 7.09 -9.07 3.76
N GLN A 67 6.52 -7.90 3.46
CA GLN A 67 6.86 -6.66 4.15
C GLN A 67 5.77 -5.59 4.00
N TRP A 68 5.86 -4.55 4.83
CA TRP A 68 5.18 -3.28 4.61
C TRP A 68 6.08 -2.37 3.76
N MET A 69 5.55 -1.85 2.67
CA MET A 69 6.19 -0.94 1.72
C MET A 69 5.56 0.46 1.88
N PRO A 70 6.22 1.39 2.57
CA PRO A 70 5.73 2.75 2.72
C PRO A 70 6.09 3.63 1.52
N TYR A 71 5.19 4.50 1.10
CA TYR A 71 5.40 5.47 0.03
C TYR A 71 5.44 6.89 0.60
N LEU A 72 6.44 7.67 0.20
CA LEU A 72 6.54 9.09 0.54
C LEU A 72 5.94 9.96 -0.57
N SER A 73 5.29 11.04 -0.17
CA SER A 73 4.94 12.13 -1.09
C SER A 73 6.18 12.90 -1.49
N VAL A 74 6.36 13.01 -2.80
CA VAL A 74 7.37 13.85 -3.43
C VAL A 74 6.71 14.82 -4.40
N ALA A 75 7.41 15.93 -4.69
CA ALA A 75 6.91 16.90 -5.66
C ALA A 75 7.08 16.40 -7.10
N ASP A 76 8.14 15.62 -7.33
CA ASP A 76 8.51 15.00 -8.59
C ASP A 76 9.18 13.66 -8.27
N VAL A 77 8.69 12.58 -8.87
CA VAL A 77 9.17 11.21 -8.59
C VAL A 77 10.56 10.99 -9.15
N ASP A 78 10.80 11.41 -10.38
CA ASP A 78 12.05 11.15 -11.09
C ASP A 78 13.20 11.96 -10.48
N ALA A 79 12.96 13.25 -10.16
CA ALA A 79 13.95 14.08 -9.49
C ALA A 79 14.29 13.54 -8.09
N SER A 80 13.30 13.13 -7.30
CA SER A 80 13.54 12.60 -5.95
C SER A 80 14.25 11.25 -5.98
N PHE A 81 13.97 10.42 -6.97
CA PHE A 81 14.69 9.17 -7.18
C PHE A 81 16.15 9.41 -7.53
N HIS A 82 16.43 10.35 -8.44
CA HIS A 82 17.79 10.74 -8.79
C HIS A 82 18.56 11.22 -7.55
N ASP A 83 17.98 12.14 -6.77
CA ASP A 83 18.61 12.71 -5.58
C ASP A 83 18.88 11.66 -4.49
N ALA A 84 18.04 10.63 -4.35
CA ALA A 84 18.19 9.59 -3.33
C ALA A 84 19.31 8.58 -3.61
N LEU A 85 19.82 8.53 -4.85
CA LEU A 85 20.87 7.60 -5.26
C LEU A 85 22.29 8.21 -5.21
N VAL A 86 22.39 9.50 -4.88
CA VAL A 86 23.66 10.23 -4.73
C VAL A 86 24.02 10.36 -3.26
#